data_AF-A0A2X2XR05-F1
#
_entry.id   AF-A0A2X2XR05-F1
#
_cell.length_a   1.000
_cell.length_b   1.000
_cell.length_c   1.000
_cell.angle_alpha   90.00
_cell.angle_beta   90.00
_cell.angle_gamma   90.00
#
_symmetry.space_group_name_H-M   'P 1'
#
loop_
_entity.id
_entity.type
_entity.pdbx_description
1 polymer ?
#
loop_
_entity_poly.entity_id
_entity_poly.type
_entity_poly.pdbx_seq_one_letter_code
_entity_poly.pdbx_strand_id
1 'polypeptide(L)' 'MPQNVHFEHAAAMFNLKYHRPQSWDELDAALAGAWRTPTTTVIELVVNDTDGAQTLQQLLAQVSHL' A
#
# COMPACT_ATOMS: atom_id res chain seq x y z
N MET A 1 17.04 -9.52 -2.05
CA MET A 1 17.14 -9.33 -0.58
C MET A 1 16.06 -8.35 -0.16
N PRO A 2 15.12 -8.71 0.74
CA PRO A 2 14.21 -7.74 1.33
C PRO A 2 14.99 -6.82 2.28
N GLN A 3 14.75 -5.51 2.20
CA GLN A 3 15.47 -4.50 2.99
C GLN A 3 14.83 -4.26 4.37
N ASN A 4 13.66 -4.86 4.67
CA ASN A 4 12.94 -4.75 5.95
C ASN A 4 12.81 -3.30 6.49
N VAL A 5 12.53 -2.34 5.59
CA VAL A 5 12.37 -0.93 5.92
C VAL A 5 10.91 -0.50 5.77
N HIS A 6 10.48 0.43 6.63
CA HIS A 6 9.23 1.18 6.49
C HIS A 6 9.51 2.60 6.00
N PHE A 7 8.55 3.23 5.32
CA PHE A 7 8.70 4.57 4.76
C PHE A 7 8.38 5.70 5.74
N GLU A 8 8.02 5.37 6.99
CA GLU A 8 7.70 6.38 8.02
C GLU A 8 8.82 7.41 8.20
N HIS A 9 10.07 6.94 8.26
CA HIS A 9 11.25 7.79 8.45
C HIS A 9 11.54 8.63 7.20
N ALA A 10 11.29 8.08 6.01
CA ALA A 10 11.42 8.82 4.76
C ALA A 10 10.37 9.94 4.67
N ALA A 11 9.11 9.66 5.02
CA ALA A 11 8.07 10.68 5.05
C ALA A 11 8.36 11.79 6.07
N ALA A 12 8.82 11.42 7.27
CA ALA A 12 9.21 12.37 8.31
C ALA A 12 10.38 13.27 7.87
N MET A 13 11.39 12.73 7.18
CA MET A 13 12.53 13.50 6.66
C MET A 13 12.13 14.63 5.71
N PHE A 14 11.07 14.43 4.93
CA PHE A 14 10.52 15.43 3.99
C PHE A 14 9.30 16.17 4.55
N ASN A 15 8.98 15.97 5.83
CA ASN A 15 7.85 16.58 6.51
C ASN A 15 6.49 16.30 5.83
N LEU A 16 6.35 15.10 5.26
CA LEU A 16 5.16 14.62 4.55
C LEU A 16 4.18 13.96 5.53
N LYS A 17 2.89 14.04 5.21
CA LYS A 17 1.87 13.24 5.90
C LYS A 17 2.11 11.76 5.59
N TYR A 18 1.99 10.88 6.58
CA TYR A 18 2.22 9.44 6.45
C TYR A 18 1.06 8.64 7.04
N HIS A 19 0.61 7.62 6.31
CA HIS A 19 -0.37 6.64 6.76
C HIS A 19 0.09 5.23 6.41
N ARG A 20 -0.18 4.27 7.30
CA ARG A 20 0.04 2.84 7.08
C ARG A 20 -1.23 2.05 7.40
N PRO A 21 -2.26 2.13 6.52
CA PRO A 21 -3.56 1.54 6.79
C PRO A 21 -3.46 0.01 6.90
N GLN A 22 -4.17 -0.57 7.86
CA GLN A 22 -4.26 -2.02 8.07
C GLN A 22 -5.59 -2.62 7.59
N SER A 23 -6.51 -1.77 7.12
CA SER A 23 -7.82 -2.16 6.63
C SER A 23 -8.24 -1.29 5.44
N TRP A 24 -9.26 -1.75 4.70
CA TRP A 24 -9.87 -0.97 3.63
C TRP A 24 -10.48 0.33 4.13
N ASP A 25 -11.15 0.31 5.29
CA ASP A 25 -11.74 1.51 5.90
C ASP A 25 -10.67 2.57 6.24
N GLU A 26 -9.52 2.15 6.76
CA GLU A 26 -8.40 3.05 7.03
C GLU A 26 -7.76 3.60 5.76
N LEU A 27 -7.68 2.79 4.69
CA LEU A 27 -7.18 3.23 3.39
C LEU A 27 -8.09 4.30 2.78
N ASP A 28 -9.41 4.08 2.80
CA ASP A 28 -10.38 5.05 2.31
C ASP A 28 -10.33 6.36 3.09
N ALA A 29 -10.23 6.29 4.42
CA ALA A 29 -10.08 7.47 5.26
C ALA A 29 -8.78 8.23 4.96
N ALA A 30 -7.66 7.52 4.75
CA ALA A 30 -6.37 8.13 4.41
C ALA A 30 -6.41 8.82 3.03
N LEU A 31 -7.02 8.19 2.03
CA LEU A 31 -7.21 8.77 0.69
C LEU A 31 -8.09 10.03 0.77
N ALA A 32 -9.24 9.94 1.45
CA ALA A 32 -10.14 11.08 1.63
C ALA A 32 -9.44 12.25 2.35
N GLY A 33 -8.56 11.97 3.30
CA GLY A 33 -7.73 12.96 3.98
C GLY A 33 -6.66 13.60 3.07
N ALA A 34 -5.97 12.79 2.27
CA ALA A 34 -4.88 13.23 1.39
C ALA A 34 -5.36 14.25 0.35
N TRP A 35 -6.54 14.04 -0.24
CA TRP A 35 -7.07 14.90 -1.31
C TRP A 35 -7.58 16.26 -0.83
N ARG A 36 -7.74 16.49 0.49
CA ARG A 36 -8.28 17.75 1.03
C ARG A 36 -7.29 18.92 0.98
N THR A 37 -6.01 18.64 0.79
CA THR A 37 -4.95 19.66 0.85
C THR A 37 -3.98 19.48 -0.31
N PRO A 38 -3.47 20.56 -0.91
CA PRO A 38 -2.49 20.49 -2.00
C PRO A 38 -1.08 20.17 -1.47
N THR A 39 -0.95 19.05 -0.76
CA THR A 39 0.30 18.57 -0.13
C THR A 39 0.47 17.09 -0.43
N THR A 40 1.72 16.63 -0.54
CA THR A 40 2.00 15.21 -0.71
C THR A 40 1.74 14.43 0.59
N THR A 41 1.08 13.27 0.46
CA THR A 41 0.85 12.29 1.52
C THR A 41 1.40 10.93 1.06
N VAL A 42 2.18 10.27 1.90
CA VAL A 42 2.67 8.90 1.70
C VAL A 42 1.70 7.94 2.36
N ILE A 43 1.17 6.98 1.59
CA ILE A 43 0.32 5.90 2.10
C ILE A 43 1.04 4.58 1.80
N GLU A 44 1.56 3.92 2.82
CA GLU A 44 2.27 2.64 2.71
C GLU A 44 1.30 1.48 2.97
N LEU A 45 0.94 0.72 1.95
CA LEU A 45 0.15 -0.50 2.10
C LEU A 45 1.10 -1.69 2.22
N VAL A 46 1.28 -2.19 3.44
CA VAL A 46 2.09 -3.38 3.71
C VAL A 46 1.26 -4.62 3.41
N VAL A 47 1.72 -5.41 2.45
CA VAL A 47 1.11 -6.69 2.07
C VAL A 47 2.09 -7.83 2.31
N ASN A 48 1.57 -9.05 2.41
CA ASN A 48 2.41 -10.24 2.44
C ASN A 48 3.24 -10.35 1.15
N ASP A 49 4.42 -10.93 1.27
CA ASP A 49 5.44 -10.98 0.22
C ASP A 49 5.00 -11.69 -1.06
N THR A 50 4.18 -12.74 -0.93
CA THR A 50 3.87 -13.69 -1.99
C THR A 50 2.40 -13.71 -2.40
N ASP A 51 1.49 -13.14 -1.60
CA ASP A 51 0.04 -13.18 -1.84
C ASP A 51 -0.33 -12.63 -3.22
N GLY A 52 0.31 -11.53 -3.65
CA GLY A 52 0.07 -10.96 -4.99
C GLY A 52 0.50 -11.88 -6.13
N ALA A 53 1.68 -12.52 -5.99
CA ALA A 53 2.18 -13.45 -7.00
C ALA A 53 1.33 -14.73 -7.07
N GLN A 54 0.90 -15.24 -5.92
CA GLN A 54 0.03 -16.42 -5.83
C GLN A 54 -1.35 -16.14 -6.43
N THR A 55 -1.95 -14.99 -6.09
CA THR A 55 -3.26 -14.57 -6.64
C THR A 55 -3.19 -14.49 -8.17
N LEU A 56 -2.12 -13.91 -8.71
CA LEU A 56 -1.92 -13.84 -10.16
C LEU A 56 -1.82 -15.23 -10.80
N GLN A 57 -1.04 -16.14 -10.22
CA GLN A 57 -0.90 -17.52 -10.72
C GLN A 57 -2.23 -18.28 -10.71
N GLN A 58 -3.02 -18.12 -9.63
CA GLN A 58 -4.34 -18.74 -9.51
C GLN A 58 -5.31 -18.22 -10.57
N LEU A 59 -5.35 -16.91 -10.79
CA LEU A 59 -6.20 -16.30 -11.82
C LEU A 59 -5.81 -16.78 -13.23
N LEU A 60 -4.50 -16.90 -13.53
CA LEU A 60 -4.03 -17.42 -14.81
C LEU A 60 -4.45 -18.88 -15.02
N ALA A 61 -4.30 -19.73 -13.99
CA ALA A 61 -4.76 -21.11 -14.06
C ALA A 61 -6.27 -21.18 -14.29
N GLN A 62 -7.06 -20.39 -13.56
CA GLN A 62 -8.51 -20.35 -13.69
C GLN A 62 -8.97 -19.94 -15.09
N VAL A 63 -8.36 -18.89 -15.67
CA VAL A 63 -8.71 -18.42 -17.01
C VAL A 63 -8.26 -19.39 -18.10
N SER A 64 -7.16 -20.14 -17.89
CA SER A 64 -6.68 -21.14 -18.86
C SER A 64 -7.57 -22.38 -19.00
N HIS A 65 -8.49 -22.58 -18.06
CA HIS A 65 -9.48 -23.66 -18.07
C HIS A 65 -10.86 -23.23 -18.61
N LEU A 66 -11.00 -21.96 -19.03
CA LEU A 66 -12.16 -21.42 -19.75
C LEU A 66 -11.98 -21.59 -21.27
#